data_AF-A0A409XXE0-F1
#
_entry.id   AF-A0A409XXE0-F1
#
_cell.length_a   1.000
_cell.length_b   1.000
_cell.length_c   1.000
_cell.angle_alpha   90.00
_cell.angle_beta   90.00
_cell.angle_gamma   90.00
#
_symmetry.space_group_name_H-M   'P 1'
#
loop_
_entity.id
_entity.type
_entity.pdbx_description
1 polymer ?
#
loop_
_entity_poly.entity_id
_entity_poly.type
_entity_poly.pdbx_seq_one_letter_code
_entity_poly.pdbx_strand_id
1 'polypeptide(L)'
;MRPTIARYGDMPGGKVYSLWWGDSGAVKQKGVVTYTISPFQTKAGPHWLKHYIFNGYRRLSGEVLFFGIPMLLGYGVYTWAKRYDEWQNSKAGHLALAAQHGHHE
;
A
#
# COMPACT_ATOMS: atom_id res chain seq x y z
N MET A 1 1.98 -37.81 -39.98
CA MET A 1 1.20 -36.65 -39.47
C MET A 1 -0.08 -37.19 -38.86
N ARG A 2 -0.35 -36.95 -37.57
CA ARG A 2 -1.57 -37.42 -36.91
C ARG A 2 -2.65 -36.32 -37.04
N PRO A 3 -3.75 -36.55 -37.76
CA PRO A 3 -4.70 -35.50 -38.14
C PRO A 3 -5.66 -35.06 -37.02
N THR A 4 -5.46 -35.50 -35.78
CA THR A 4 -6.41 -35.30 -34.68
C THR A 4 -5.93 -34.36 -33.56
N ILE A 5 -4.80 -33.66 -33.73
CA ILE A 5 -4.36 -32.67 -32.74
C ILE A 5 -5.00 -31.31 -33.06
N ALA A 6 -5.62 -30.68 -32.06
CA ALA A 6 -6.14 -29.33 -32.20
C ALA A 6 -4.98 -28.39 -32.58
N ARG A 7 -5.07 -27.75 -33.75
CA ARG A 7 -4.11 -26.73 -34.16
C ARG A 7 -4.46 -25.42 -33.46
N TYR A 8 -3.69 -25.08 -32.44
CA TYR A 8 -3.64 -23.72 -31.93
C TYR A 8 -3.02 -22.83 -33.01
N GLY A 9 -3.59 -21.65 -33.25
CA GLY A 9 -3.24 -20.77 -34.37
C GLY A 9 -1.83 -20.16 -34.29
N ASP A 10 -1.16 -20.28 -33.14
CA ASP A 10 0.15 -19.68 -32.88
C ASP A 10 1.29 -20.70 -32.80
N MET A 11 2.52 -20.22 -33.00
CA MET A 11 3.73 -20.97 -32.70
C MET A 11 3.79 -21.29 -31.19
N PRO A 12 4.28 -22.48 -30.78
CA PRO A 12 4.40 -22.82 -29.36
C PRO A 12 5.26 -21.80 -28.60
N GLY A 13 4.63 -21.03 -27.71
CA GLY A 13 5.30 -20.08 -26.84
C GLY A 13 5.92 -20.75 -25.60
N GLY A 14 6.78 -20.02 -24.90
CA GLY A 14 7.28 -20.45 -23.58
C GLY A 14 6.17 -20.57 -22.54
N LYS A 15 6.46 -21.22 -21.41
CA LYS A 15 5.50 -21.29 -20.30
C LYS A 15 5.22 -19.89 -19.76
N VAL A 16 3.95 -19.55 -19.60
CA VAL A 16 3.48 -18.27 -19.06
C VAL A 16 2.59 -18.50 -17.83
N TYR A 17 2.58 -17.53 -16.91
CA TYR A 17 1.73 -17.56 -15.71
C TYR A 17 0.47 -16.68 -15.86
N SER A 18 0.34 -15.97 -16.98
CA SER A 18 -0.87 -15.24 -17.36
C SER A 18 -1.54 -16.04 -18.47
N LEU A 19 -2.76 -16.50 -18.20
CA LEU A 19 -3.50 -17.43 -19.04
C LEU A 19 -4.63 -16.70 -19.76
N TRP A 20 -5.09 -17.25 -20.88
CA TRP A 20 -6.25 -16.72 -21.62
C TRP A 20 -7.57 -17.34 -21.15
N TRP A 21 -8.70 -16.77 -21.58
CA TRP A 21 -10.02 -17.34 -21.32
C TRP A 21 -10.11 -18.78 -21.82
N GLY A 22 -10.51 -19.69 -20.93
CA GLY A 22 -10.65 -21.12 -21.24
C GLY A 22 -9.36 -21.93 -21.11
N ASP A 23 -8.23 -21.30 -20.78
CA ASP A 23 -6.99 -22.02 -20.53
C ASP A 23 -7.02 -22.75 -19.17
N SER A 24 -6.39 -23.92 -19.13
CA SER A 24 -6.41 -24.87 -18.02
C SER A 24 -5.19 -24.77 -17.10
N GLY A 25 -4.30 -23.79 -17.33
CA GLY A 25 -3.10 -23.59 -16.51
C GLY A 25 -3.39 -23.15 -15.06
N ALA A 26 -4.61 -22.75 -14.73
CA ALA A 26 -5.02 -22.41 -13.37
C ALA A 26 -5.34 -23.66 -12.54
N VAL A 27 -5.41 -23.50 -11.22
CA VAL A 27 -5.85 -24.58 -10.33
C VAL A 27 -7.26 -25.02 -10.71
N LYS A 28 -7.46 -26.33 -10.92
CA LYS A 28 -8.77 -26.90 -11.27
C LYS A 28 -9.76 -26.66 -10.13
N GLN A 29 -10.88 -26.01 -10.43
CA GLN A 29 -11.95 -25.73 -9.47
C GLN A 29 -13.15 -26.64 -9.77
N LYS A 30 -13.70 -27.28 -8.74
CA LYS A 30 -14.90 -28.13 -8.84
C LYS A 30 -15.78 -27.89 -7.61
N GLY A 31 -17.10 -27.76 -7.82
CA GLY A 31 -18.07 -27.61 -6.73
C GLY A 31 -18.31 -26.17 -6.25
N VAL A 32 -17.75 -25.16 -6.93
CA VAL A 32 -18.02 -23.74 -6.65
C VAL A 32 -19.15 -23.27 -7.55
N VAL A 33 -20.22 -22.73 -6.96
CA VAL A 33 -21.36 -22.15 -7.68
C VAL A 33 -21.43 -20.66 -7.36
N THR A 34 -21.42 -19.82 -8.39
CA THR A 34 -21.44 -18.36 -8.26
C THR A 34 -22.78 -17.83 -8.72
N TYR A 35 -23.44 -17.02 -7.88
CA TYR A 35 -24.68 -16.33 -8.21
C TYR A 35 -24.42 -14.83 -8.34
N THR A 36 -25.07 -14.21 -9.32
CA THR A 36 -24.98 -12.76 -9.54
C THR A 36 -26.35 -12.21 -9.92
N ILE A 37 -26.57 -10.92 -9.65
CA ILE A 37 -27.79 -10.18 -10.01
C ILE A 37 -27.42 -9.18 -11.10
N SER A 38 -28.34 -8.91 -12.04
CA SER A 38 -28.10 -7.88 -13.06
C SER A 38 -27.89 -6.51 -12.41
N PRO A 39 -26.90 -5.70 -12.84
CA PRO A 39 -26.68 -4.36 -12.29
C PRO A 39 -27.92 -3.47 -12.38
N PHE A 40 -28.75 -3.64 -13.42
CA PHE A 40 -30.00 -2.89 -13.62
C PHE A 40 -31.12 -3.27 -12.63
N GLN A 41 -30.94 -4.34 -11.86
CA GLN A 41 -31.87 -4.78 -10.82
C GLN A 41 -31.40 -4.35 -9.41
N THR A 42 -30.25 -3.69 -9.31
CA THR A 42 -29.65 -3.25 -8.03
C THR A 42 -29.45 -1.73 -8.00
N LYS A 43 -29.43 -1.15 -6.79
CA LYS A 43 -29.03 0.25 -6.63
C LYS A 43 -27.53 0.38 -6.94
N ALA A 44 -27.12 1.48 -7.56
CA ALA A 44 -25.70 1.73 -7.88
C ALA A 44 -24.82 1.94 -6.62
N GLY A 45 -25.37 2.55 -5.57
CA GLY A 45 -24.64 2.88 -4.33
C GLY A 45 -25.45 2.66 -3.06
N PRO A 46 -25.89 1.43 -2.76
CA PRO A 46 -26.69 1.15 -1.57
C PRO A 46 -25.85 1.40 -0.30
N HIS A 47 -26.39 2.21 0.62
CA HIS A 47 -25.78 2.48 1.93
C HIS A 47 -24.32 2.99 1.89
N TRP A 48 -23.93 3.62 0.79
CA TRP A 48 -22.57 4.07 0.56
C TRP A 48 -22.01 4.84 1.75
N LEU A 49 -22.67 5.91 2.23
CA LEU A 49 -22.19 6.71 3.36
C LEU A 49 -21.89 5.88 4.62
N LYS A 50 -22.84 5.04 5.04
CA LYS A 50 -22.69 4.17 6.22
C LYS A 50 -21.52 3.20 6.02
N HIS A 51 -21.46 2.53 4.87
CA HIS A 51 -20.38 1.58 4.61
C HIS A 51 -19.02 2.25 4.48
N TYR A 52 -18.91 3.38 3.77
CA TYR A 52 -17.65 4.09 3.61
C TYR A 52 -17.08 4.57 4.94
N ILE A 53 -17.89 5.13 5.83
CA ILE A 53 -17.42 5.62 7.13
C ILE A 53 -16.94 4.45 8.02
N PHE A 54 -17.81 3.47 8.28
CA PHE A 54 -17.47 2.40 9.23
C PHE A 54 -16.42 1.43 8.67
N ASN A 55 -16.53 1.07 7.38
CA ASN A 55 -15.55 0.21 6.75
C ASN A 55 -14.23 0.95 6.51
N GLY A 56 -14.28 2.25 6.19
CA GLY A 56 -13.10 3.09 6.07
C GLY A 56 -12.33 3.16 7.39
N TYR A 57 -13.00 3.48 8.50
CA TYR A 57 -12.39 3.46 9.83
C TYR A 57 -11.79 2.09 10.17
N ARG A 58 -12.54 1.01 9.96
CA ARG A 58 -12.06 -0.37 10.22
C ARG A 58 -10.79 -0.69 9.42
N ARG A 59 -10.69 -0.24 8.16
CA ARG A 59 -9.51 -0.47 7.31
C ARG A 59 -8.34 0.42 7.72
N LEU A 60 -8.59 1.70 8.00
CA LEU A 60 -7.54 2.64 8.40
C LEU A 60 -6.95 2.30 9.76
N SER A 61 -7.78 1.90 10.72
CA SER A 61 -7.33 1.53 12.07
C SER A 61 -6.44 0.28 12.07
N GLY A 62 -6.65 -0.68 11.17
CA GLY A 62 -5.77 -1.84 11.03
C GLY A 62 -4.37 -1.50 10.53
N GLU A 63 -4.27 -0.45 9.71
CA GLU A 63 -3.00 -0.05 9.06
C GLU A 63 -2.31 1.14 9.75
N VAL A 64 -2.99 1.78 10.72
CA VAL A 64 -2.52 3.05 11.33
C VAL A 64 -1.15 2.94 11.95
N LEU A 65 -0.75 1.77 12.45
CA LEU A 65 0.57 1.59 13.03
C LEU A 65 1.66 1.60 11.95
N PHE A 66 1.41 1.02 10.78
CA PHE A 66 2.41 0.91 9.72
C PHE A 66 2.79 2.25 9.11
N PHE A 67 1.83 3.16 8.93
CA PHE A 67 2.12 4.50 8.43
C PHE A 67 2.22 5.55 9.55
N GLY A 68 1.48 5.38 10.64
CA GLY A 68 1.44 6.36 11.73
C GLY A 68 2.73 6.42 12.53
N ILE A 69 3.37 5.27 12.80
CA ILE A 69 4.68 5.22 13.48
C ILE A 69 5.75 5.99 12.69
N PRO A 70 6.03 5.67 11.41
CA PRO A 70 7.06 6.39 10.66
C PRO A 70 6.72 7.87 10.46
N MET A 71 5.44 8.23 10.29
CA MET A 71 5.05 9.64 10.21
C MET A 71 5.29 10.39 11.52
N LEU A 72 4.92 9.78 12.66
CA LEU A 72 5.12 10.39 13.98
C LEU A 72 6.61 10.54 14.30
N LEU A 73 7.42 9.51 14.01
CA LEU A 73 8.87 9.57 14.19
C LEU A 73 9.51 10.62 13.29
N GLY A 74 9.15 10.64 12.00
CA GLY A 74 9.67 11.63 11.06
C GLY A 74 9.34 13.05 11.47
N TYR A 75 8.10 13.30 11.89
CA TYR A 75 7.70 14.60 12.40
C TYR A 75 8.38 14.96 13.72
N GLY A 76 8.53 14.00 14.63
CA GLY A 76 9.24 14.17 15.90
C GLY A 76 10.69 14.60 15.69
N VAL A 77 11.43 13.89 14.84
CA VAL A 77 12.82 14.23 14.49
C VAL A 77 12.90 15.61 13.82
N TYR A 78 12.01 15.89 12.88
CA TYR A 78 11.98 17.19 12.20
C TYR A 78 11.77 18.35 13.17
N THR A 79 10.79 18.23 14.07
CA THR A 79 10.50 19.30 15.05
C THR A 79 11.63 19.49 16.06
N TRP A 80 12.29 18.42 16.50
CA TRP A 80 13.47 18.52 17.34
C TRP A 80 14.64 19.20 16.61
N ALA A 81 14.95 18.75 15.39
CA ALA A 81 16.06 19.28 14.60
C ALA A 81 15.89 20.78 14.33
N LYS A 82 14.67 21.21 13.98
CA LYS A 82 14.36 22.62 13.75
C LYS A 82 14.58 23.48 14.99
N ARG A 83 14.08 23.03 16.16
CA ARG A 83 14.26 23.76 17.43
C ARG A 83 15.74 23.82 17.84
N TYR A 84 16.47 22.75 17.60
CA TYR A 84 17.89 22.68 17.91
C TYR A 84 18.70 23.62 17.03
N ASP A 85 18.44 23.64 15.72
CA ASP A 85 19.05 24.58 14.77
C ASP A 85 18.75 26.05 15.13
N GLU A 86 17.50 26.37 15.47
CA GLU A 86 17.12 27.71 15.95
C GLU A 86 17.87 28.10 17.24
N TRP A 87 18.05 27.15 18.17
CA TRP A 87 18.81 27.38 19.39
C TRP A 87 20.31 27.59 19.11
N GLN A 88 20.91 26.78 18.24
CA GLN A 88 22.33 26.91 17.87
C GLN A 88 22.64 28.29 17.29
N ASN A 89 21.76 28.78 16.41
CA ASN A 89 21.87 30.11 15.80
C ASN A 89 21.47 31.27 16.75
N SER A 90 21.02 30.97 17.97
CA SER A 90 20.68 31.97 18.98
C SER A 90 21.93 32.46 19.74
N LYS A 91 21.84 33.64 20.36
CA LYS A 91 22.92 34.17 21.22
C LYS A 91 23.28 33.22 22.36
N ALA A 92 22.26 32.61 22.99
CA ALA A 92 22.47 31.66 24.08
C ALA A 92 23.16 30.38 23.60
N GLY A 93 22.82 29.90 22.41
CA GLY A 93 23.48 28.75 21.77
C GLY A 93 24.94 29.03 21.46
N HIS A 94 25.25 30.16 20.82
CA HIS A 94 26.64 30.56 20.55
C HIS A 94 27.49 30.67 21.83
N LEU A 95 26.95 31.22 22.92
CA LEU A 95 27.66 31.31 24.20
C LEU A 95 27.91 29.93 24.83
N ALA A 96 26.90 29.06 24.82
CA ALA A 96 27.01 27.71 25.37
C ALA A 96 27.99 26.83 24.56
N LEU A 97 27.93 26.92 23.23
CA LEU A 97 28.83 26.19 22.33
C LEU A 97 30.27 26.73 22.41
N ALA A 98 30.46 28.05 22.48
CA ALA A 98 31.78 28.65 22.66
C ALA A 98 32.41 28.28 24.00
N ALA A 99 31.62 28.29 25.09
CA ALA A 99 32.09 27.82 26.39
C ALA A 99 32.46 26.32 26.36
N GLN A 100 31.68 25.50 25.66
CA GLN A 100 31.97 24.08 25.50
C GLN A 100 33.27 23.85 24.70
N HIS A 101 33.53 24.62 23.63
CA HIS A 101 34.77 24.53 22.86
C HIS A 101 36.01 25.00 23.62
N GLY A 102 35.91 26.04 24.46
CA GLY A 102 37.02 26.55 25.27
C GLY A 102 37.42 25.65 26.46
N HIS A 103 36.64 24.63 26.79
CA HIS A 103 36.97 23.64 27.83
C HIS A 103 37.71 22.40 27.29
N HIS A 104 37.91 22.30 25.97
CA HIS A 104 38.61 21.19 25.30
C HIS A 104 40.03 21.56 24.80
N GLU A 105 40.54 22.75 25.13
CA GLU A 105 41.93 23.19 24.90
C GLU A 105 42.75 23.20 26.20
#